data_AF-A0A6G2FXQ5-F1
#
_entry.id   AF-A0A6G2FXQ5-F1
#
_cell.length_a   1.000
_cell.length_b   1.000
_cell.length_c   1.000
_cell.angle_alpha   90.00
_cell.angle_beta   90.00
_cell.angle_gamma   90.00
#
_symmetry.space_group_name_H-M   'P 1'
#
loop_
_entity.id
_entity.type
_entity.pdbx_description
1 polymer ?
#
loop_
_entity_poly.entity_id
_entity_poly.type
_entity_poly.pdbx_seq_one_letter_code
_entity_poly.pdbx_strand_id
1 'polypeptide(L)' 'MAIDAEMRQKILVSVVSVGFFIALIVGVGVAYNESGLAGNGGLILVGTIALFVLVMGVVGVLLDR' A
#
# COMPACT_ATOMS: atom_id res chain seq x y z
N MET A 1 -9.10 -28.60 7.70
CA MET A 1 -9.62 -27.32 7.19
C MET A 1 -8.94 -27.03 5.86
N ALA A 2 -9.58 -27.33 4.72
CA ALA A 2 -9.03 -26.93 3.42
C ALA A 2 -9.37 -25.45 3.22
N ILE A 3 -8.37 -24.58 3.13
CA ILE A 3 -8.63 -23.18 2.78
C ILE A 3 -9.18 -23.20 1.35
N ASP A 4 -10.44 -22.82 1.18
CA ASP A 4 -11.10 -22.63 -0.11
C ASP A 4 -10.28 -21.67 -0.99
N ALA A 5 -10.29 -21.91 -2.30
CA ALA A 5 -9.49 -21.14 -3.26
C ALA A 5 -9.78 -19.63 -3.18
N GLU A 6 -11.03 -19.24 -2.99
CA GLU A 6 -11.46 -17.86 -2.74
C GLU A 6 -10.84 -17.25 -1.46
N MET A 7 -10.80 -18.04 -0.39
CA MET A 7 -10.25 -17.57 0.88
C MET A 7 -8.73 -17.40 0.80
N ARG A 8 -8.03 -18.26 0.05
CA ARG A 8 -6.60 -18.08 -0.25
C ARG A 8 -6.35 -16.81 -1.05
N GLN A 9 -7.18 -16.53 -2.05
CA GLN A 9 -7.04 -15.35 -2.90
C GLN A 9 -7.19 -14.05 -2.08
N LYS A 10 -8.20 -13.98 -1.21
CA LYS A 10 -8.39 -12.80 -0.33
C LYS A 10 -7.22 -12.58 0.63
N ILE A 11 -6.69 -13.65 1.22
CA ILE A 11 -5.50 -13.58 2.09
C ILE A 11 -4.28 -13.11 1.28
N LEU A 12 -4.06 -13.69 0.11
CA LEU A 12 -2.91 -13.37 -0.72
C LEU A 12 -2.93 -11.90 -1.16
N VAL A 13 -4.09 -11.40 -1.58
CA VAL A 13 -4.25 -9.99 -1.97
C VAL A 13 -3.99 -9.07 -0.77
N SER A 14 -4.52 -9.39 0.42
CA SER A 14 -4.24 -8.61 1.63
C SER A 14 -2.74 -8.55 1.94
N VAL A 15 -2.05 -9.70 1.92
CA VAL A 15 -0.61 -9.77 2.21
C VAL A 15 0.21 -8.99 1.17
N VAL A 16 -0.12 -9.14 -0.11
CA VAL A 16 0.55 -8.41 -1.21
C VAL A 16 0.33 -6.91 -1.08
N SER A 17 -0.89 -6.47 -0.76
CA SER A 17 -1.20 -5.06 -0.55
C SER A 17 -0.41 -4.44 0.61
N VAL A 18 -0.30 -5.16 1.73
CA VAL A 18 0.51 -4.71 2.87
C VAL A 18 2.00 -4.61 2.48
N GLY A 19 2.53 -5.61 1.78
CA GLY A 19 3.90 -5.59 1.29
C GLY A 19 4.16 -4.42 0.33
N PHE A 20 3.22 -4.15 -0.57
CA PHE A 20 3.27 -3.01 -1.49
C PHE A 20 3.27 -1.67 -0.74
N PHE A 21 2.44 -1.52 0.30
CA PHE A 21 2.44 -0.32 1.13
C PHE A 21 3.80 -0.05 1.78
N ILE A 22 4.38 -1.09 2.39
CA ILE A 22 5.68 -1.00 3.05
C ILE A 22 6.74 -0.58 2.03
N ALA A 23 6.74 -1.17 0.82
CA ALA A 23 7.68 -0.81 -0.24
C ALA A 23 7.56 0.65 -0.66
N LEU A 24 6.34 1.20 -0.77
CA LEU A 24 6.12 2.61 -1.08
C LEU A 24 6.69 3.53 0.01
N ILE A 25 6.41 3.23 1.28
CA ILE A 25 6.91 4.04 2.40
C ILE A 25 8.44 4.00 2.48
N VAL A 26 9.05 2.82 2.31
CA VAL A 26 10.50 2.68 2.26
C VAL A 26 11.08 3.43 1.06
N GLY A 27 10.44 3.34 -0.12
CA GLY A 27 10.86 4.07 -1.32
C GLY A 27 10.87 5.58 -1.12
N VAL A 28 9.81 6.14 -0.51
CA VAL A 28 9.75 7.56 -0.15
C VAL A 28 10.82 7.90 0.90
N GLY A 29 11.00 7.06 1.91
CA GLY A 29 12.03 7.24 2.94
C GLY A 29 13.45 7.30 2.34
N VAL A 30 13.78 6.39 1.42
CA VAL A 30 15.07 6.39 0.72
C VAL A 30 15.22 7.61 -0.19
N ALA A 31 14.17 7.98 -0.94
CA ALA A 31 14.21 9.09 -1.88
C ALA A 31 14.41 10.46 -1.20
N TYR A 32 13.92 10.63 0.03
CA TYR A 32 13.99 11.88 0.79
C TYR A 32 14.90 11.78 2.03
N ASN A 33 15.76 10.76 2.10
CA ASN A 33 16.64 10.50 3.26
C ASN A 33 17.62 11.66 3.53
N GLU A 34 18.17 12.27 2.47
CA GLU A 34 19.21 13.31 2.59
C GLU A 34 18.63 14.72 2.78
N SER A 35 17.53 15.03 2.10
CA SER A 35 16.86 16.33 2.14
C SER A 35 15.97 16.52 3.38
N GLY A 36 15.69 15.44 4.10
CA GLY A 36 14.77 15.38 5.22
C GLY A 36 13.30 15.40 4.80
N LEU A 37 12.43 14.97 5.71
CA LEU A 37 10.96 15.01 5.52
C LEU A 37 10.37 16.42 5.63
N ALA A 38 11.17 17.42 6.01
CA ALA A 38 10.73 18.81 6.14
C ALA A 38 10.54 19.42 4.73
N GLY A 39 9.39 20.07 4.50
CA GLY A 39 9.03 20.64 3.20
C GLY A 39 8.31 19.64 2.29
N ASN A 40 8.80 19.46 1.05
CA ASN A 40 8.10 18.66 0.03
C ASN A 40 8.02 17.16 0.36
N GLY A 41 9.01 16.60 1.08
CA GLY A 41 9.04 15.18 1.43
C GLY A 41 7.84 14.74 2.27
N GLY A 42 7.41 15.57 3.21
CA GLY A 42 6.21 15.31 4.02
C GLY A 42 4.92 15.30 3.19
N LEU A 43 4.76 16.22 2.25
CA LEU A 43 3.60 16.23 1.34
C LEU A 43 3.59 15.02 0.41
N ILE A 44 4.75 14.60 -0.09
CA ILE A 44 4.89 13.38 -0.91
C ILE A 44 4.55 12.13 -0.10
N LEU A 45 4.97 12.05 1.17
CA LEU A 45 4.62 10.94 2.05
C LEU A 45 3.10 10.87 2.27
N VAL A 46 2.47 12.00 2.61
CA VAL A 46 1.01 12.09 2.77
C VAL A 46 0.28 11.73 1.47
N GLY A 47 0.76 12.22 0.33
CA GLY A 47 0.22 11.88 -0.99
C GLY A 47 0.34 10.39 -1.32
N THR A 48 1.45 9.76 -0.92
CA THR A 48 1.68 8.31 -1.09
C THR A 48 0.70 7.50 -0.25
N ILE A 49 0.44 7.92 0.99
CA ILE A 49 -0.56 7.29 1.87
C ILE A 49 -1.97 7.46 1.27
N ALA A 50 -2.32 8.67 0.81
CA ALA A 50 -3.61 8.92 0.19
C ALA A 50 -3.82 8.07 -1.07
N LEU A 51 -2.80 7.96 -1.93
CA LEU A 51 -2.80 7.09 -3.10
C LEU A 51 -3.00 5.63 -2.69
N PHE A 52 -2.29 5.16 -1.67
CA PHE A 52 -2.44 3.79 -1.17
C PHE A 52 -3.88 3.50 -0.70
N VAL A 53 -4.49 4.42 0.03
CA VAL A 53 -5.89 4.28 0.47
C VAL A 53 -6.84 4.19 -0.73
N LEU A 54 -6.63 5.02 -1.77
CA LEU A 54 -7.43 4.95 -3.00
C LEU A 54 -7.26 3.60 -3.71
N VAL A 55 -6.03 3.11 -3.83
CA VAL A 55 -5.75 1.79 -4.41
C VAL A 55 -6.46 0.70 -3.62
N MET A 56 -6.43 0.75 -2.29
CA MET A 56 -7.14 -0.22 -1.44
C MET A 56 -8.66 -0.13 -1.59
N GLY A 57 -9.20 1.07 -1.78
CA GLY A 57 -10.62 1.25 -2.12
C GLY A 57 -10.99 0.56 -3.44
N VAL A 58 -10.16 0.74 -4.48
CA VAL A 58 -10.34 0.07 -5.78
C VAL A 58 -10.20 -1.45 -5.64
N VAL A 59 -9.18 -1.94 -4.92
CA VAL A 59 -8.98 -3.37 -4.68
C VAL A 59 -10.16 -3.98 -3.93
N GLY A 60 -10.71 -3.28 -2.93
CA GLY A 60 -11.91 -3.70 -2.22
C GLY A 60 -13.11 -3.86 -3.15
N VAL A 61 -13.35 -2.88 -4.03
CA VAL A 61 -14.42 -2.94 -5.04
C VAL A 61 -14.20 -4.06 -6.07
N LEU A 62 -12.95 -4.33 -6.46
CA LEU A 62 -12.61 -5.42 -7.38
C LEU A 62 -12.75 -6.80 -6.76
N LEU A 63 -12.52 -6.95 -5.45
CA LEU A 63 -12.67 -8.21 -4.72
C LEU A 63 -14.13 -8.52 -4.31
N ASP A 64 -14.97 -7.48 -4.25
CA ASP A 64 -16.40 -7.60 -3.96
C ASP A 64 -17.21 -8.05 -5.19
N ARG A 65 -16.63 -7.90 -6.39
CA ARG A 65 -17.16 -8.38 -7.67
C ARG A 65 -16.65 -9.76 -8.02
#